data_AF-A0A533Y8B4-F1
#
_entry.id   AF-A0A533Y8B4-F1
#
_cell.length_a   1.000
_cell.length_b   1.000
_cell.length_c   1.000
_cell.angle_alpha   90.00
_cell.angle_beta   90.00
_cell.angle_gamma   90.00
#
_symmetry.space_group_name_H-M   'P 1'
#
loop_
_entity.id
_entity.type
_entity.pdbx_description
1 polymer ?
#
loop_
_entity_poly.entity_id
_entity_poly.type
_entity_poly.pdbx_seq_one_letter_code
_entity_poly.pdbx_strand_id
1 'polypeptide(L)'
;MRQIRTRLSTLICMTALILFAAGCTLKSTVKETTDTTSNVTGTTSGRTWFTEDGLLRPEHKLTAFTALNQTNVEQDLARGQGEYVTSLGSLLGLSDDRQAAFQAKAQGAFETLMTSDHEARLQQLRMLAR
;
A
#
# COMPACT_ATOMS: atom_id res chain seq x y z
N MET A 1 7.99 43.21 40.26
CA MET A 1 8.98 42.38 39.52
C MET A 1 8.60 40.90 39.38
N ARG A 2 7.96 40.27 40.37
CA ARG A 2 7.64 38.82 40.38
C ARG A 2 6.57 38.40 39.36
N GLN A 3 5.56 39.24 39.13
CA GLN A 3 4.45 39.04 38.17
C GLN A 3 4.88 39.14 36.68
N ILE A 4 5.85 39.99 36.38
CA ILE A 4 6.35 40.20 34.99
C ILE A 4 7.15 38.96 34.53
N ARG A 5 7.94 38.36 35.43
CA ARG A 5 8.71 37.14 35.15
C ARG A 5 7.80 35.93 34.90
N THR A 6 6.66 35.84 35.59
CA THR A 6 5.69 34.75 35.40
C THR A 6 4.99 34.87 34.06
N ARG A 7 4.55 36.09 33.68
CA ARG A 7 3.89 36.35 32.38
C ARG A 7 4.81 36.07 31.20
N LEU A 8 6.08 36.49 31.29
CA LEU A 8 7.09 36.23 30.27
C LEU A 8 7.39 34.72 30.12
N SER A 9 7.44 33.98 31.24
CA SER A 9 7.66 32.53 31.23
C SER A 9 6.49 31.74 30.62
N THR A 10 5.23 32.15 30.88
CA THR A 10 4.05 31.54 30.25
C THR A 10 3.97 31.83 28.76
N LEU A 11 4.37 33.04 28.33
CA LEU A 11 4.36 33.41 26.91
C LEU A 11 5.35 32.55 26.11
N ILE A 12 6.55 32.33 26.66
CA ILE A 12 7.62 31.51 26.04
C ILE A 12 7.19 30.04 25.90
N CYS A 13 6.54 29.47 26.94
CA CYS A 13 6.03 28.10 26.87
C CYS A 13 4.92 27.93 25.82
N MET A 14 4.00 28.90 25.73
CA MET A 14 2.92 28.87 24.74
C MET A 14 3.45 28.97 23.31
N THR A 15 4.45 29.82 23.05
CA THR A 15 5.07 29.92 21.71
C THR A 15 5.88 28.67 21.35
N ALA A 16 6.52 28.02 22.32
CA ALA A 16 7.24 26.76 22.10
C ALA A 16 6.29 25.60 21.76
N LEU A 17 5.09 25.58 22.35
CA LEU A 17 4.08 24.55 22.08
C LEU A 17 3.49 24.64 20.66
N ILE A 18 3.34 25.86 20.14
CA ILE A 18 2.77 26.09 18.79
C ILE A 18 3.79 25.71 17.69
N LEU A 19 5.09 25.87 17.93
CA LEU A 19 6.13 25.50 16.94
C LEU A 19 6.30 23.98 16.76
N PHE A 20 5.90 23.17 17.75
CA PHE A 20 6.03 21.70 17.66
C PHE A 20 4.90 21.02 16.85
N ALA A 21 3.77 21.71 16.61
CA ALA A 21 2.63 21.14 15.89
C ALA A 21 2.70 21.27 14.35
N ALA A 22 3.67 22.01 13.81
CA ALA A 22 3.79 22.25 12.37
C ALA A 22 4.66 21.20 11.63
N GLY A 23 5.07 20.11 12.31
CA GLY A 23 6.16 19.25 11.86
C GLY A 23 5.85 18.10 10.89
N CYS A 24 4.59 17.69 10.66
CA CYS A 24 4.34 16.39 10.00
C CYS A 24 3.41 16.38 8.77
N THR A 25 2.75 17.49 8.40
CA THR A 25 1.64 17.39 7.42
C THR A 25 2.03 17.58 5.95
N LEU A 26 3.29 17.89 5.61
CA LEU A 26 3.65 18.19 4.21
C LEU A 26 4.61 17.18 3.55
N LYS A 27 5.24 16.29 4.32
CA LYS A 27 6.25 15.36 3.79
C LYS A 27 5.70 13.99 3.36
N SER A 28 4.50 13.62 3.82
CA SER A 28 3.91 12.32 3.48
C SER A 28 3.14 12.32 2.16
N THR A 29 2.62 13.46 1.70
CA THR A 29 1.73 13.50 0.52
C THR A 29 2.48 13.47 -0.82
N VAL A 30 3.70 14.00 -0.91
CA VAL A 30 4.43 14.09 -2.20
C VAL A 30 5.25 12.85 -2.52
N LYS A 31 5.65 12.10 -1.49
CA LYS A 31 6.41 10.84 -1.65
C LYS A 31 5.52 9.71 -2.16
N GLU A 32 4.27 9.66 -1.70
CA GLU A 32 3.31 8.65 -2.14
C GLU A 32 2.92 8.82 -3.63
N THR A 33 2.57 10.04 -4.05
CA THR A 33 2.17 10.27 -5.45
C THR A 33 3.32 10.07 -6.44
N THR A 34 4.56 10.33 -6.02
CA THR A 34 5.74 10.19 -6.92
C THR A 34 6.29 8.77 -6.94
N ASP A 35 6.30 8.05 -5.81
CA ASP A 35 6.85 6.68 -5.78
C ASP A 35 5.90 5.68 -6.47
N THR A 36 4.58 5.83 -6.28
CA THR A 36 3.58 5.01 -6.99
C THR A 36 3.56 5.29 -8.51
N THR A 37 3.76 6.55 -8.92
CA THR A 37 3.83 6.91 -10.35
C THR A 37 5.17 6.53 -10.99
N SER A 38 6.28 6.60 -10.24
CA SER A 38 7.61 6.26 -10.76
C SER A 38 7.78 4.76 -10.97
N ASN A 39 7.19 3.92 -10.12
CA ASN A 39 7.21 2.46 -10.29
C ASN A 39 6.38 1.99 -11.50
N VAL A 40 5.31 2.72 -11.86
CA VAL A 40 4.39 2.31 -12.93
C VAL A 40 4.67 3.01 -14.27
N THR A 41 5.34 4.17 -14.27
CA THR A 41 5.43 5.01 -15.49
C THR A 41 6.81 5.64 -15.76
N GLY A 42 7.78 5.48 -14.87
CA GLY A 42 9.10 6.08 -15.01
C GLY A 42 10.08 5.22 -15.80
N THR A 43 10.40 5.63 -17.03
CA THR A 43 11.47 5.11 -17.91
C THR A 43 11.10 3.88 -18.74
N THR A 44 10.71 4.15 -20.00
CA THR A 44 10.53 3.24 -21.17
C THR A 44 9.61 2.02 -21.07
N SER A 45 9.23 1.54 -19.88
CA SER A 45 8.47 0.29 -19.69
C SER A 45 6.95 0.46 -19.59
N GLY A 46 6.44 1.68 -19.32
CA GLY A 46 5.00 1.90 -19.21
C GLY A 46 4.24 1.56 -20.50
N ARG A 47 4.85 1.77 -21.68
CA ARG A 47 4.22 1.46 -22.98
C ARG A 47 4.18 -0.05 -23.28
N THR A 48 5.01 -0.87 -22.64
CA THR A 48 4.99 -2.32 -22.85
C THR A 48 3.89 -3.01 -22.05
N TRP A 49 3.36 -2.36 -21.00
CA TRP A 49 2.28 -2.93 -20.19
C TRP A 49 0.92 -2.86 -20.84
N PHE A 50 0.74 -1.94 -21.78
CA PHE A 50 -0.51 -1.77 -22.51
C PHE A 50 -0.41 -2.41 -23.90
N THR A 51 -1.56 -2.86 -24.40
CA THR A 51 -1.75 -3.27 -25.80
C THR A 51 -1.81 -2.03 -26.69
N GLU A 52 -1.76 -2.23 -28.01
CA GLU A 52 -1.91 -1.14 -28.98
C GLU A 52 -3.25 -0.40 -28.83
N ASP A 53 -4.28 -1.11 -28.36
CA ASP A 53 -5.62 -0.57 -28.07
C ASP A 53 -5.71 0.13 -26.71
N GLY A 54 -4.61 0.24 -25.96
CA GLY A 54 -4.56 0.92 -24.66
C GLY A 54 -5.05 0.07 -23.47
N LEU A 55 -5.33 -1.22 -23.67
CA LEU A 55 -5.72 -2.12 -22.57
C LEU A 55 -4.50 -2.66 -21.81
N LEU A 56 -4.59 -2.73 -20.48
CA LEU A 56 -3.56 -3.36 -19.65
C LEU A 56 -3.46 -4.86 -19.97
N ARG A 57 -2.25 -5.32 -20.31
CA ARG A 57 -2.01 -6.73 -20.63
C ARG A 57 -2.24 -7.63 -19.40
N PRO A 58 -2.81 -8.84 -19.59
CA PRO A 58 -3.14 -9.75 -18.49
C PRO A 58 -1.98 -10.02 -17.51
N GLU A 59 -0.77 -10.20 -18.04
CA GLU A 59 0.44 -10.49 -17.26
C GLU A 59 0.80 -9.41 -16.23
N HIS A 60 0.37 -8.16 -16.44
CA HIS A 60 0.63 -7.04 -15.54
C HIS A 60 -0.53 -6.72 -14.59
N LYS A 61 -1.69 -7.37 -14.74
CA LYS A 61 -2.87 -7.06 -13.91
C LYS A 61 -2.63 -7.29 -12.42
N LEU A 62 -1.98 -8.40 -12.05
CA LEU A 62 -1.69 -8.70 -10.65
C LEU A 62 -0.73 -7.67 -10.04
N THR A 63 0.34 -7.32 -10.76
CA THR A 63 1.32 -6.31 -10.34
C THR A 63 0.66 -4.94 -10.20
N ALA A 64 -0.10 -4.50 -11.20
CA ALA A 64 -0.82 -3.23 -11.16
C ALA A 64 -1.86 -3.19 -10.03
N PHE A 65 -2.65 -4.25 -9.87
CA PHE A 65 -3.68 -4.32 -8.83
C PHE A 65 -3.10 -4.25 -7.42
N THR A 66 -2.04 -5.02 -7.14
CA THR A 66 -1.39 -5.03 -5.83
C THR A 66 -0.67 -3.72 -5.52
N ALA A 67 -0.07 -3.08 -6.52
CA ALA A 67 0.56 -1.76 -6.35
C ALA A 67 -0.49 -0.66 -6.07
N LEU A 68 -1.59 -0.64 -6.81
CA LEU A 68 -2.61 0.42 -6.69
C LEU A 68 -3.49 0.26 -5.44
N ASN A 69 -3.63 -0.96 -4.91
CA ASN A 69 -4.53 -1.27 -3.80
C ASN A 69 -3.78 -1.81 -2.58
N GLN A 70 -2.49 -1.49 -2.43
CA GLN A 70 -1.61 -2.10 -1.44
C GLN A 70 -2.23 -2.14 -0.04
N THR A 71 -2.62 -0.98 0.50
CA THR A 71 -3.18 -0.91 1.86
C THR A 71 -4.42 -1.79 2.05
N ASN A 72 -5.31 -1.81 1.07
CA ASN A 72 -6.54 -2.60 1.16
C ASN A 72 -6.26 -4.09 1.02
N VAL A 73 -5.34 -4.46 0.11
CA VAL A 73 -4.85 -5.83 -0.04
C VAL A 73 -4.23 -6.31 1.26
N GLU A 74 -3.35 -5.53 1.90
CA GLU A 74 -2.71 -5.91 3.16
C GLU A 74 -3.73 -6.13 4.27
N GLN A 75 -4.71 -5.24 4.40
CA GLN A 75 -5.76 -5.39 5.40
C GLN A 75 -6.64 -6.62 5.17
N ASP A 76 -7.04 -6.89 3.92
CA ASP A 76 -7.85 -8.05 3.58
C ASP A 76 -7.06 -9.36 3.73
N LEU A 77 -5.77 -9.37 3.41
CA LEU A 77 -4.87 -10.50 3.65
C LEU A 77 -4.78 -10.79 5.15
N ALA A 78 -4.60 -9.77 6.00
CA ALA A 78 -4.56 -9.95 7.46
C ALA A 78 -5.87 -10.52 8.02
N ARG A 79 -7.01 -10.05 7.50
CA ARG A 79 -8.35 -10.52 7.90
C ARG A 79 -8.70 -11.90 7.30
N GLY A 80 -8.02 -12.30 6.23
CA GLY A 80 -8.32 -13.50 5.45
C GLY A 80 -9.62 -13.42 4.67
N GLN A 81 -10.18 -12.23 4.45
CA GLN A 81 -11.42 -12.03 3.73
C GLN A 81 -11.53 -10.57 3.28
N GLY A 82 -12.38 -10.32 2.28
CA GLY A 82 -12.66 -8.99 1.75
C GLY A 82 -12.59 -8.93 0.23
N GLU A 83 -13.00 -7.80 -0.33
CA GLU A 83 -13.14 -7.63 -1.77
C GLU A 83 -11.80 -7.66 -2.52
N TYR A 84 -10.70 -7.19 -1.89
CA TYR A 84 -9.40 -7.10 -2.54
C TYR A 84 -8.71 -8.45 -2.58
N VAL A 85 -8.78 -9.24 -1.49
CA VAL A 85 -8.28 -10.62 -1.50
C VAL A 85 -9.16 -11.53 -2.37
N THR A 86 -10.45 -11.23 -2.49
CA THR A 86 -11.33 -11.89 -3.48
C THR A 86 -10.88 -11.59 -4.90
N SER A 87 -10.65 -10.32 -5.22
CA SER A 87 -10.16 -9.87 -6.53
C SER A 87 -8.80 -10.46 -6.88
N LEU A 88 -7.88 -10.63 -5.90
CA LEU A 88 -6.63 -11.34 -6.12
C LEU A 88 -6.84 -12.77 -6.58
N GLY A 89 -7.77 -13.50 -5.96
CA GLY A 89 -8.13 -14.85 -6.40
C GLY A 89 -8.65 -14.88 -7.83
N SER A 90 -9.56 -13.97 -8.18
CA SER A 90 -10.07 -13.85 -9.55
C SER A 90 -8.98 -13.51 -10.57
N LEU A 91 -8.05 -12.61 -10.24
CA LEU A 91 -6.90 -12.27 -11.10
C LEU A 91 -5.92 -13.44 -11.26
N LEU A 92 -5.85 -14.33 -10.27
CA LEU A 92 -5.06 -15.56 -10.32
C LEU A 92 -5.81 -16.71 -11.01
N GLY A 93 -7.03 -16.48 -11.50
CA GLY A 93 -7.83 -17.45 -12.24
C GLY A 93 -8.51 -18.50 -11.36
N LEU A 94 -8.76 -18.19 -10.08
CA LEU A 94 -9.48 -19.08 -9.19
C LEU A 94 -10.98 -19.07 -9.49
N SER A 95 -11.59 -20.25 -9.39
CA SER A 95 -13.04 -20.43 -9.32
C SER A 95 -13.55 -20.19 -7.90
N ASP A 96 -14.84 -19.90 -7.77
CA ASP A 96 -15.47 -19.52 -6.50
C ASP A 96 -15.28 -20.57 -5.39
N ASP A 97 -15.26 -21.86 -5.73
CA ASP A 97 -15.04 -22.96 -4.79
C ASP A 97 -13.61 -22.98 -4.21
N ARG A 98 -12.64 -22.39 -4.90
CA ARG A 98 -11.24 -22.30 -4.46
C ARG A 98 -10.93 -21.02 -3.70
N GLN A 99 -11.84 -20.05 -3.72
CA GLN A 99 -11.63 -18.72 -3.19
C GLN A 99 -11.39 -18.74 -1.67
N ALA A 100 -12.22 -19.47 -0.93
CA ALA A 100 -12.10 -19.59 0.52
C ALA A 100 -10.78 -20.27 0.95
N ALA A 101 -10.36 -21.30 0.22
CA ALA A 101 -9.10 -22.00 0.49
C ALA A 101 -7.89 -21.10 0.24
N PHE A 102 -7.90 -20.33 -0.85
CA PHE A 102 -6.86 -19.33 -1.14
C PHE A 102 -6.79 -18.26 -0.06
N GLN A 103 -7.94 -17.71 0.34
CA GLN A 103 -8.03 -16.68 1.39
C GLN A 103 -7.45 -17.16 2.73
N ALA A 104 -7.78 -18.37 3.16
CA ALA A 104 -7.23 -18.97 4.37
C ALA A 104 -5.70 -19.18 4.28
N LYS A 105 -5.21 -19.68 3.14
CA LYS A 105 -3.76 -19.81 2.88
C LYS A 105 -3.05 -18.45 2.92
N ALA A 106 -3.65 -17.44 2.31
CA ALA A 106 -3.10 -16.09 2.23
C ALA A 106 -3.03 -15.41 3.62
N GLN A 107 -4.06 -15.60 4.44
CA GLN A 107 -4.05 -15.15 5.83
C GLN A 107 -2.96 -15.84 6.66
N GLY A 108 -2.86 -17.17 6.55
CA GLY A 108 -1.83 -17.93 7.26
C GLY A 108 -0.40 -17.55 6.84
N ALA A 109 -0.22 -17.05 5.63
CA ALA A 109 1.06 -16.58 5.10
C ALA A 109 1.29 -15.06 5.27
N PHE A 110 0.40 -14.33 5.96
CA PHE A 110 0.42 -12.87 6.03
C PHE A 110 1.79 -12.29 6.43
N GLU A 111 2.37 -12.75 7.53
CA GLU A 111 3.67 -12.28 8.02
C GLU A 111 4.80 -12.48 6.98
N THR A 112 4.80 -13.63 6.31
CA THR A 112 5.77 -13.94 5.24
C THR A 112 5.56 -13.04 4.02
N LEU A 113 4.31 -12.79 3.64
CA LEU A 113 3.99 -11.89 2.54
C LEU A 113 4.43 -10.44 2.85
N MET A 114 4.24 -9.96 4.08
CA MET A 114 4.58 -8.58 4.46
C MET A 114 6.08 -8.33 4.60
N THR A 115 6.85 -9.37 4.92
CA THR A 115 8.32 -9.30 5.03
C THR A 115 9.05 -9.55 3.72
N SER A 116 8.35 -10.06 2.71
CA SER A 116 8.91 -10.30 1.36
C SER A 116 8.97 -9.01 0.54
N ASP A 117 9.96 -8.90 -0.33
CA ASP A 117 9.98 -7.86 -1.35
C ASP A 117 8.81 -8.02 -2.34
N HIS A 118 8.57 -7.00 -3.18
CA HIS A 118 7.41 -6.96 -4.07
C HIS A 118 7.33 -8.16 -5.01
N GLU A 119 8.43 -8.52 -5.67
CA GLU A 119 8.44 -9.62 -6.64
C GLU A 119 8.29 -10.98 -5.94
N ALA A 120 8.98 -11.17 -4.82
CA ALA A 120 8.84 -12.37 -4.00
C ALA A 120 7.40 -12.54 -3.47
N ARG A 121 6.77 -11.45 -3.02
CA ARG A 121 5.37 -11.44 -2.57
C ARG A 121 4.41 -11.82 -3.70
N LEU A 122 4.61 -11.28 -4.90
CA LEU A 122 3.80 -11.63 -6.08
C LEU A 122 3.96 -13.11 -6.46
N GLN A 123 5.17 -13.67 -6.37
CA GLN A 123 5.40 -15.10 -6.60
C GLN A 123 4.74 -15.96 -5.53
N GLN A 124 4.83 -15.58 -4.26
CA GLN A 124 4.17 -16.28 -3.16
C GLN A 124 2.65 -16.29 -3.33
N LEU A 125 2.02 -15.16 -3.69
CA LEU A 125 0.58 -15.11 -3.99
C LEU A 125 0.19 -16.10 -5.10
N ARG A 126 0.99 -16.20 -6.16
CA ARG A 126 0.78 -17.20 -7.23
C ARG A 126 0.92 -18.63 -6.73
N MET A 127 1.84 -18.90 -5.80
CA MET A 127 1.98 -20.23 -5.20
C MET A 127 0.80 -20.60 -4.31
N LEU A 128 0.26 -19.65 -3.53
CA LEU A 128 -0.88 -19.88 -2.65
C LEU A 128 -2.18 -20.20 -3.42
N ALA A 129 -2.30 -19.68 -4.64
CA ALA A 129 -3.42 -19.97 -5.55
C ALA A 129 -3.31 -21.31 -6.30
N ARG A 130 -2.21 -22.07 -6.13
CA ARG A 130 -2.11 -23.44 -6.62
C ARG A 130 -2.78 -24.42 -5.66
#